data_AF-A0A2D6NWX4-F1
#
_entry.id   AF-A0A2D6NWX4-F1
#
_cell.length_a   1.000
_cell.length_b   1.000
_cell.length_c   1.000
_cell.angle_alpha   90.00
_cell.angle_beta   90.00
_cell.angle_gamma   90.00
#
_symmetry.space_group_name_H-M   'P 1'
#
loop_
_entity.id
_entity.type
_entity.pdbx_description
1 polymer ?
#
loop_
_entity_poly.entity_id
_entity_poly.type
_entity_poly.pdbx_seq_one_letter_code
_entity_poly.pdbx_strand_id
1 'polypeptide(L)'
;MQPCPNCGYELVLLSRGKYKCSLCSKLYLPKKIESRTFKIWNQKQRELDLHNLNLEIQQVQKDKKERKLLRAFKLIFKNTRNPLKQRKPRIKLSPEELKQRNKHYGKWYYNKNKERLLEQDEAWREANRETCSLTYKRWLANNKEKRQAFLKAYRIKNRTLERQKGRIHHWRKKQKLLADAYLENNNHKASNIQFFPFSPTF
;
A
#
# COMPACT_ATOMS: atom_id res chain seq x y z
N MET A 1 35.42 -31.18 0.98
CA MET A 1 35.93 -30.98 -0.40
C MET A 1 37.44 -30.94 -0.36
N GLN A 2 38.14 -31.42 -1.39
CA GLN A 2 39.61 -31.40 -1.39
C GLN A 2 40.10 -29.94 -1.55
N PRO A 3 41.07 -29.47 -0.74
CA PRO A 3 41.59 -28.12 -0.83
C PRO A 3 42.45 -27.94 -2.10
N CYS A 4 42.65 -26.69 -2.51
CA CYS A 4 43.52 -26.37 -3.63
C CYS A 4 44.95 -26.88 -3.36
N PRO A 5 45.56 -27.68 -4.25
CA PRO A 5 46.90 -28.24 -4.03
C PRO A 5 48.00 -27.16 -4.04
N ASN A 6 47.69 -25.94 -4.51
CA ASN A 6 48.64 -24.84 -4.60
C ASN A 6 48.58 -23.87 -3.41
N CYS A 7 47.43 -23.71 -2.76
CA CYS A 7 47.26 -22.70 -1.70
C CYS A 7 46.35 -23.13 -0.54
N GLY A 8 45.89 -24.38 -0.51
CA GLY A 8 45.05 -24.91 0.58
C GLY A 8 43.60 -24.39 0.63
N TYR A 9 43.26 -23.37 -0.16
CA TYR A 9 41.93 -22.76 -0.14
C TYR A 9 40.85 -23.65 -0.79
N GLU A 10 39.59 -23.48 -0.39
CA GLU A 10 38.46 -24.25 -0.91
C GLU A 10 38.25 -24.05 -2.43
N LEU A 11 37.84 -25.13 -3.09
CA LEU A 11 37.58 -25.17 -4.53
C LEU A 11 36.09 -25.07 -4.81
N VAL A 12 35.72 -24.18 -5.74
CA VAL A 12 34.33 -23.97 -6.17
C VAL A 12 34.09 -24.71 -7.49
N LEU A 13 33.02 -25.50 -7.58
CA LEU A 13 32.63 -26.20 -8.81
C LEU A 13 31.93 -25.23 -9.77
N LEU A 14 32.44 -25.12 -11.00
CA LEU A 14 31.84 -24.32 -12.06
C LEU A 14 30.86 -25.16 -12.90
N SER A 15 29.92 -24.48 -13.58
CA SER A 15 28.88 -25.07 -14.45
C SER A 15 29.39 -25.98 -15.57
N ARG A 16 30.67 -25.88 -15.95
CA ARG A 16 31.33 -26.74 -16.96
C ARG A 16 32.08 -27.94 -16.36
N GLY A 17 31.78 -28.30 -15.11
CA GLY A 17 32.40 -29.43 -14.43
C GLY A 17 33.90 -29.27 -14.21
N LYS A 18 34.38 -28.03 -13.98
CA LYS A 18 35.77 -27.73 -13.60
C LYS A 18 35.76 -27.07 -12.23
N TYR A 19 36.80 -27.31 -11.43
CA TYR A 19 36.96 -26.65 -10.15
C TYR A 19 37.82 -25.40 -10.33
N LYS A 20 37.42 -24.29 -9.70
CA LYS A 20 38.21 -23.05 -9.64
C LYS A 20 38.57 -22.77 -8.19
N CYS A 21 39.84 -22.49 -7.92
CA CYS A 21 40.23 -21.93 -6.64
C CYS A 21 39.85 -20.45 -6.60
N SER A 22 39.12 -20.02 -5.58
CA SER A 22 38.72 -18.62 -5.40
C SER A 22 39.91 -17.71 -5.11
N LEU A 23 40.94 -18.21 -4.42
CA LEU A 23 42.11 -17.42 -4.05
C LEU A 23 43.12 -17.29 -5.20
N CYS A 24 43.56 -18.41 -5.79
CA CYS A 24 44.60 -18.38 -6.83
C CYS A 24 44.05 -18.38 -8.27
N SER A 25 42.72 -18.40 -8.45
CA SER A 25 42.02 -18.42 -9.74
C SER A 25 42.37 -19.56 -10.71
N LYS A 26 43.23 -20.51 -10.31
CA LYS A 26 43.62 -21.67 -11.13
C LYS A 26 42.43 -22.61 -11.31
N LEU A 27 42.35 -23.17 -12.52
CA LEU A 27 41.35 -24.16 -12.90
C LEU A 27 41.94 -25.57 -12.80
N TYR A 28 41.14 -26.47 -12.27
CA TYR A 28 41.52 -27.85 -12.08
C TYR A 28 40.45 -28.79 -12.64
N LEU A 29 40.90 -29.87 -13.25
CA LEU A 29 40.02 -30.92 -13.77
C LEU A 29 39.54 -31.81 -12.61
N PRO A 30 38.26 -32.24 -12.61
CA PRO A 30 37.73 -33.15 -11.58
C PRO A 30 38.58 -34.40 -11.40
N LYS A 31 39.11 -34.95 -12.51
CA LYS A 31 39.98 -36.13 -12.48
C LYS A 31 41.19 -35.98 -11.54
N LYS A 32 41.74 -34.76 -11.42
CA LYS A 32 42.94 -34.46 -10.62
C LYS A 32 42.66 -34.17 -9.14
N ILE A 33 41.43 -33.79 -8.80
CA ILE A 33 41.08 -33.35 -7.42
C ILE A 33 40.21 -34.38 -6.72
N GLU A 34 39.24 -34.95 -7.44
CA GLU A 34 38.27 -35.85 -6.83
C GLU A 34 38.90 -37.22 -6.58
N SER A 35 38.77 -37.70 -5.33
CA SER A 35 39.14 -39.07 -4.98
C SER A 35 38.31 -40.08 -5.77
N ARG A 36 38.85 -41.28 -5.97
CA ARG A 36 38.13 -42.37 -6.65
C ARG A 36 36.80 -42.69 -5.95
N THR A 37 36.78 -42.63 -4.62
CA THR A 37 35.58 -42.85 -3.80
C THR A 37 34.51 -41.78 -4.04
N PHE A 38 34.90 -40.51 -4.13
CA PHE A 38 33.98 -39.41 -4.41
C PHE A 38 33.39 -39.50 -5.82
N LYS A 39 34.18 -39.93 -6.81
CA LYS A 39 33.68 -40.15 -8.19
C LYS A 39 32.61 -41.23 -8.25
N ILE A 40 32.82 -42.36 -7.57
CA ILE A 40 31.85 -43.46 -7.50
C ILE A 40 30.58 -42.99 -6.78
N TRP A 41 30.72 -42.25 -5.68
CA TRP A 41 29.58 -41.70 -4.96
C TRP A 41 28.78 -40.70 -5.82
N ASN A 42 29.46 -39.76 -6.51
CA ASN A 42 28.82 -38.78 -7.40
C ASN A 42 28.12 -39.47 -8.59
N GLN A 43 28.72 -40.55 -9.12
CA GLN A 43 28.07 -41.35 -10.16
C GLN A 43 26.76 -41.98 -9.65
N LYS A 44 26.79 -42.62 -8.47
CA LYS A 44 25.60 -43.19 -7.84
C LYS A 44 24.52 -42.14 -7.54
N GLN A 45 24.93 -40.93 -7.13
CA GLN A 45 23.99 -39.82 -6.93
C GLN A 45 23.31 -39.41 -8.23
N ARG A 46 24.05 -39.28 -9.34
CA ARG A 46 23.46 -38.96 -10.65
C ARG A 46 22.49 -40.03 -11.14
N GLU A 47 22.80 -41.30 -10.90
CA GLU A 47 21.91 -42.41 -11.23
C GLU A 47 20.60 -42.33 -10.41
N LEU A 48 20.69 -42.00 -9.12
CA LEU A 48 19.53 -41.75 -8.26
C LEU A 48 18.73 -40.52 -8.70
N ASP A 49 19.41 -39.41 -9.04
CA ASP A 49 18.75 -38.19 -9.53
C ASP A 49 18.00 -38.44 -10.83
N LEU A 50 18.60 -39.18 -11.77
CA LEU A 50 17.94 -39.60 -13.01
C LEU A 50 16.74 -40.52 -12.74
N HIS A 51 16.85 -41.44 -11.78
CA HIS A 51 15.74 -42.29 -11.38
C HIS A 51 14.58 -41.48 -10.79
N ASN A 52 14.88 -40.56 -9.87
CA ASN A 52 13.90 -39.67 -9.24
C ASN A 52 13.22 -38.76 -10.27
N LEU A 53 14.00 -38.19 -11.20
CA LEU A 53 13.45 -37.38 -12.29
C LEU A 53 12.48 -38.18 -13.16
N ASN A 54 12.80 -39.44 -13.46
CA ASN A 54 11.91 -40.32 -14.22
C ASN A 54 10.61 -40.62 -13.46
N LEU A 55 10.68 -40.83 -12.14
CA LEU A 55 9.49 -41.01 -11.29
C LEU A 55 8.61 -39.74 -11.28
N GLU A 56 9.21 -38.56 -11.16
CA GLU A 56 8.49 -37.28 -11.23
C GLU A 56 7.80 -37.09 -12.59
N ILE A 57 8.49 -37.38 -13.70
CA ILE A 57 7.92 -37.31 -15.04
C ILE A 57 6.72 -38.26 -15.16
N GLN A 58 6.84 -39.49 -14.68
CA GLN A 58 5.73 -40.45 -14.69
C GLN A 58 4.55 -39.96 -13.84
N GLN A 59 4.80 -39.38 -12.67
CA GLN A 59 3.75 -38.85 -11.81
C GLN A 59 3.03 -37.66 -12.48
N VAL A 60 3.77 -36.72 -13.05
CA VAL A 60 3.19 -35.60 -13.79
C VAL A 60 2.35 -36.07 -14.98
N GLN A 61 2.77 -37.14 -15.66
CA GLN A 61 1.97 -37.73 -16.75
C GLN A 61 0.68 -38.38 -16.23
N LYS A 62 0.73 -39.09 -15.10
CA LYS A 62 -0.47 -39.66 -14.44
C LYS A 62 -1.43 -38.55 -14.03
N ASP A 63 -0.95 -37.51 -13.35
CA ASP A 63 -1.75 -36.35 -12.94
C ASP A 63 -2.36 -35.62 -14.14
N LYS A 64 -1.62 -35.49 -15.24
CA LYS A 64 -2.16 -34.91 -16.48
C LYS A 64 -3.29 -35.75 -17.06
N LYS A 65 -3.16 -37.09 -17.05
CA LYS A 65 -4.22 -38.02 -17.50
C LYS A 65 -5.44 -37.92 -16.59
N GLU A 66 -5.25 -37.92 -15.28
CA GLU A 66 -6.32 -37.79 -14.30
C GLU A 66 -7.06 -36.45 -14.43
N ARG A 67 -6.33 -35.33 -14.57
CA ARG A 67 -6.93 -34.01 -14.83
C ARG A 67 -7.73 -33.99 -16.14
N LYS A 68 -7.26 -34.67 -17.19
CA LYS A 68 -8.02 -34.81 -18.44
C LYS A 68 -9.31 -35.60 -18.23
N LEU A 69 -9.24 -36.73 -17.51
CA LEU A 69 -10.41 -37.54 -17.16
C LEU A 69 -11.41 -36.75 -16.30
N LEU A 70 -10.96 -36.05 -15.27
CA LEU A 70 -11.81 -35.19 -14.43
C LEU A 70 -12.46 -34.06 -15.23
N ARG A 71 -11.76 -33.48 -16.22
CA ARG A 71 -12.33 -32.48 -17.13
C ARG A 71 -13.38 -33.09 -18.05
N ALA A 72 -13.11 -34.26 -18.62
CA ALA A 72 -14.06 -34.98 -19.47
C ALA A 72 -15.31 -35.37 -18.68
N PHE A 73 -15.14 -35.92 -17.47
CA PHE A 73 -16.24 -36.22 -16.55
C PHE A 73 -17.04 -34.96 -16.22
N LYS A 74 -16.38 -33.85 -15.85
CA LYS A 74 -17.07 -32.56 -15.63
C LYS A 74 -17.85 -32.06 -16.86
N LEU A 75 -17.42 -32.37 -18.08
CA LEU A 75 -18.12 -31.98 -19.31
C LEU A 75 -19.37 -32.83 -19.53
N ILE A 76 -19.29 -34.15 -19.28
CA ILE A 76 -20.44 -35.07 -19.36
C ILE A 76 -21.54 -34.64 -18.38
N PHE A 77 -21.18 -34.26 -17.15
CA PHE A 77 -22.13 -33.80 -16.13
C PHE A 77 -22.41 -32.28 -16.12
N LYS A 78 -21.92 -31.52 -17.12
CA LYS A 78 -22.25 -30.09 -17.24
C LYS A 78 -23.66 -29.87 -17.81
N ASN A 79 -24.16 -30.79 -18.62
CA ASN A 79 -25.51 -30.69 -19.20
C ASN A 79 -26.61 -31.18 -18.26
N THR A 80 -26.26 -31.90 -17.19
CA THR A 80 -27.20 -32.35 -16.15
C THR A 80 -27.30 -31.41 -14.95
N ARG A 81 -26.43 -30.38 -14.86
CA ARG A 81 -26.50 -29.36 -13.80
C ARG A 81 -27.57 -28.31 -14.11
N ASN A 82 -28.79 -28.62 -13.69
CA ASN A 82 -29.95 -27.73 -13.51
C ASN A 82 -30.53 -27.07 -14.78
N PRO A 83 -31.66 -27.58 -15.30
CA PRO A 83 -32.53 -26.84 -16.25
C PRO A 83 -32.97 -25.46 -15.72
N LEU A 84 -32.87 -25.23 -14.41
CA LEU A 84 -33.24 -23.99 -13.72
C LEU A 84 -32.20 -22.86 -13.78
N LYS A 85 -31.03 -23.08 -14.39
CA LYS A 85 -30.05 -22.00 -14.66
C LYS A 85 -30.11 -21.57 -16.12
N GLN A 86 -31.31 -21.25 -16.61
CA GLN A 86 -31.39 -20.29 -17.71
C GLN A 86 -30.68 -19.02 -17.21
N ARG A 87 -29.54 -18.68 -17.82
CA ARG A 87 -28.87 -17.41 -17.52
C ARG A 87 -29.91 -16.33 -17.72
N LYS A 88 -30.26 -15.61 -16.65
CA LYS A 88 -31.19 -14.48 -16.73
C LYS A 88 -30.79 -13.65 -17.95
N PRO A 89 -31.71 -13.35 -18.87
CA PRO A 89 -31.37 -12.59 -20.06
C PRO A 89 -30.64 -11.33 -19.61
N ARG A 90 -29.44 -11.11 -20.15
CA ARG A 90 -28.66 -9.92 -19.84
C ARG A 90 -29.46 -8.74 -20.37
N ILE A 91 -30.17 -8.04 -19.49
CA ILE A 91 -30.89 -6.82 -19.81
C ILE A 91 -29.85 -5.88 -20.44
N LYS A 92 -30.01 -5.60 -21.73
CA LYS A 92 -29.18 -4.65 -22.46
C LYS A 92 -29.65 -3.26 -22.04
N LEU A 93 -29.05 -2.71 -20.98
CA LEU A 93 -29.29 -1.33 -20.58
C LEU A 93 -28.73 -0.39 -21.64
N SER A 94 -29.44 0.72 -21.86
CA SER A 94 -28.91 1.84 -22.64
C SER A 94 -27.62 2.38 -21.99
N PRO A 95 -26.66 2.92 -22.75
CA PRO A 95 -25.46 3.55 -22.19
C PRO A 95 -25.76 4.59 -21.10
N GLU A 96 -26.86 5.32 -21.22
CA GLU A 96 -27.28 6.32 -20.23
C GLU A 96 -27.77 5.68 -18.91
N GLU A 97 -28.59 4.64 -19.00
CA GLU A 97 -29.08 3.90 -17.84
C GLU A 97 -27.94 3.22 -17.08
N LEU A 98 -26.95 2.71 -17.82
CA LEU A 98 -25.77 2.08 -17.23
C LEU A 98 -24.92 3.12 -16.48
N LYS A 99 -24.78 4.33 -17.03
CA LYS A 99 -24.11 5.46 -16.37
C LYS A 99 -24.85 5.88 -15.09
N GLN A 100 -26.18 5.99 -15.14
CA GLN A 100 -26.99 6.32 -13.96
C GLN A 100 -26.89 5.24 -12.88
N ARG A 101 -27.01 3.97 -13.27
CA ARG A 101 -26.88 2.83 -12.36
C ARG A 101 -25.51 2.76 -11.71
N ASN A 102 -24.44 2.99 -12.46
CA ASN A 102 -23.08 3.02 -11.93
C ASN A 102 -22.88 4.20 -10.97
N LYS A 103 -23.43 5.38 -11.28
CA LYS A 103 -23.39 6.54 -10.38
C LYS A 103 -24.11 6.23 -9.06
N HIS A 104 -25.30 5.64 -9.12
CA HIS A 104 -26.06 5.26 -7.94
C HIS A 104 -25.32 4.20 -7.12
N TYR A 105 -24.80 3.17 -7.78
CA TYR A 105 -24.02 2.12 -7.13
C TYR A 105 -22.75 2.66 -6.48
N GLY A 106 -22.02 3.55 -7.16
CA GLY A 106 -20.83 4.20 -6.61
C GLY A 106 -21.15 5.00 -5.34
N LYS A 107 -22.25 5.77 -5.35
CA LYS A 107 -22.70 6.51 -4.16
C LYS A 107 -23.10 5.56 -3.01
N TRP A 108 -23.86 4.51 -3.32
CA TRP A 108 -24.24 3.49 -2.34
C TRP A 108 -23.01 2.80 -1.73
N TYR A 109 -22.04 2.42 -2.57
CA TYR A 109 -20.81 1.76 -2.15
C TYR A 109 -19.97 2.67 -1.25
N TYR A 110 -19.78 3.94 -1.65
CA TYR A 110 -19.06 4.92 -0.84
C TYR A 110 -19.73 5.09 0.52
N ASN A 111 -21.05 5.29 0.57
CA ASN A 111 -21.77 5.49 1.82
C ASN A 111 -21.67 4.26 2.74
N LYS A 112 -21.77 3.05 2.18
CA LYS A 112 -21.69 1.80 2.95
C LYS A 112 -20.27 1.53 3.49
N ASN A 113 -19.23 1.98 2.79
CA ASN A 113 -17.83 1.70 3.13
C ASN A 113 -17.06 2.96 3.56
N LYS A 114 -17.78 4.02 3.94
CA LYS A 114 -17.20 5.35 4.14
C LYS A 114 -16.04 5.33 5.14
N GLU A 115 -16.27 4.72 6.30
CA GLU A 115 -15.28 4.67 7.38
C GLU A 115 -14.04 3.87 6.95
N ARG A 116 -14.22 2.67 6.41
CA ARG A 116 -13.11 1.85 5.88
C ARG A 116 -12.29 2.58 4.81
N LEU A 117 -12.96 3.32 3.92
CA LEU A 117 -12.26 4.10 2.88
C LEU A 117 -11.48 5.27 3.47
N LEU A 118 -12.01 5.93 4.50
CA LEU A 118 -11.32 7.01 5.21
C LEU A 118 -10.11 6.50 5.98
N GLU A 119 -10.24 5.39 6.70
CA GLU A 119 -9.13 4.74 7.41
C GLU A 119 -8.01 4.33 6.45
N GLN A 120 -8.38 3.75 5.30
CA GLN A 120 -7.41 3.36 4.28
C GLN A 120 -6.69 4.58 3.69
N ASP A 121 -7.42 5.67 3.44
CA ASP A 121 -6.86 6.92 2.94
C ASP A 121 -5.95 7.60 3.98
N GLU A 122 -6.32 7.60 5.25
CA GLU A 122 -5.50 8.11 6.35
C GLU A 122 -4.22 7.29 6.53
N ALA A 123 -4.32 5.97 6.55
CA ALA A 123 -3.16 5.08 6.63
C ALA A 123 -2.21 5.29 5.44
N TRP A 124 -2.77 5.47 4.24
CA TRP A 124 -1.97 5.79 3.06
C TRP A 124 -1.30 7.16 3.18
N ARG A 125 -2.03 8.19 3.64
CA ARG A 125 -1.48 9.55 3.84
C ARG A 125 -0.38 9.59 4.90
N GLU A 126 -0.51 8.84 5.99
CA GLU A 126 0.53 8.80 7.04
C GLU A 126 1.79 8.07 6.53
N ALA A 127 1.62 6.93 5.85
CA ALA A 127 2.73 6.20 5.24
C ALA A 127 3.45 7.01 4.14
N ASN A 128 2.73 7.91 3.46
CA ASN A 128 3.22 8.73 2.35
C ASN A 128 3.33 10.22 2.72
N ARG A 129 3.48 10.54 4.00
CA ARG A 129 3.38 11.92 4.50
C ARG A 129 4.38 12.86 3.84
N GLU A 130 5.62 12.41 3.64
CA GLU A 130 6.68 13.20 3.01
C GLU A 130 6.42 13.44 1.53
N THR A 131 5.96 12.42 0.80
CA THR A 131 5.65 12.54 -0.64
C THR A 131 4.42 13.42 -0.86
N CYS A 132 3.38 13.29 -0.02
CA CYS A 132 2.23 14.20 0.02
C CYS A 132 2.64 15.65 0.31
N SER A 133 3.55 15.87 1.27
CA SER A 133 4.05 17.21 1.58
C SER A 133 4.85 17.82 0.43
N LEU A 134 5.74 17.04 -0.20
CA LEU A 134 6.55 17.49 -1.33
C LEU A 134 5.70 17.80 -2.57
N THR A 135 4.74 16.93 -2.90
CA THR A 135 3.80 17.17 -4.00
C THR A 135 2.96 18.41 -3.76
N TYR A 136 2.48 18.63 -2.53
CA TYR A 136 1.76 19.85 -2.17
C TYR A 136 2.63 21.10 -2.29
N LYS A 137 3.88 21.07 -1.82
CA LYS A 137 4.84 22.18 -1.97
C LYS A 137 5.11 22.50 -3.44
N ARG A 138 5.30 21.48 -4.29
CA ARG A 138 5.47 21.65 -5.74
C ARG A 138 4.24 22.26 -6.39
N TRP A 139 3.05 21.80 -6.01
CA TRP A 139 1.80 22.38 -6.49
C TRP A 139 1.67 23.86 -6.09
N LEU A 140 2.01 24.21 -4.85
CA LEU A 140 2.02 25.60 -4.38
C LEU A 140 3.01 26.48 -5.15
N ALA A 141 4.21 25.97 -5.43
CA ALA A 141 5.21 26.70 -6.21
C ALA A 141 4.70 26.99 -7.63
N ASN A 142 4.13 25.98 -8.29
CA ASN A 142 3.63 26.09 -9.67
C ASN A 142 2.32 26.88 -9.79
N ASN A 143 1.51 26.98 -8.72
CA ASN A 143 0.21 27.64 -8.72
C ASN A 143 0.18 28.92 -7.85
N LYS A 144 1.35 29.51 -7.57
CA LYS A 144 1.50 30.67 -6.70
C LYS A 144 0.56 31.82 -7.08
N GLU A 145 0.52 32.17 -8.36
CA GLU A 145 -0.30 33.30 -8.86
C GLU A 145 -1.80 33.01 -8.78
N LYS A 146 -2.24 31.81 -9.20
CA LYS A 146 -3.64 31.39 -9.07
C LYS A 146 -4.11 31.42 -7.61
N ARG A 147 -3.25 30.97 -6.69
CA ARG A 147 -3.52 31.03 -5.26
C ARG A 147 -3.61 32.47 -4.75
N GLN A 148 -2.71 33.36 -5.18
CA GLN A 148 -2.75 34.77 -4.79
C GLN A 148 -4.01 35.46 -5.31
N ALA A 149 -4.40 35.22 -6.57
CA ALA A 149 -5.62 35.75 -7.15
C ALA A 149 -6.86 35.27 -6.37
N PHE A 150 -6.93 33.97 -6.06
CA PHE A 150 -7.98 33.41 -5.22
C PHE A 150 -8.03 34.06 -3.83
N LEU A 151 -6.88 34.18 -3.15
CA LEU A 151 -6.82 34.80 -1.81
C LEU A 151 -7.23 36.28 -1.85
N LYS A 152 -6.84 37.02 -2.89
CA LYS A 152 -7.24 38.42 -3.08
C LYS A 152 -8.75 38.52 -3.25
N ALA A 153 -9.35 37.70 -4.12
CA ALA A 153 -10.79 37.64 -4.34
C ALA A 153 -11.55 37.24 -3.06
N TYR A 154 -11.05 36.22 -2.35
CA TYR A 154 -11.61 35.78 -1.08
C TYR A 154 -11.57 36.88 -0.01
N ARG A 155 -10.45 37.61 0.12
CA ARG A 155 -10.32 38.74 1.05
C ARG A 155 -11.26 39.89 0.72
N ILE A 156 -11.43 40.21 -0.57
CA ILE A 156 -12.36 41.26 -1.01
C ILE A 156 -13.80 40.86 -0.65
N LYS A 157 -14.20 39.63 -1.01
CA LYS A 157 -15.54 39.11 -0.75
C LYS A 157 -15.87 39.02 0.74
N ASN A 158 -14.91 38.60 1.56
CA ASN A 158 -15.10 38.40 3.00
C ASN A 158 -14.59 39.57 3.86
N ARG A 159 -14.33 40.74 3.27
CA ARG A 159 -13.71 41.89 3.94
C ARG A 159 -14.48 42.35 5.18
N THR A 160 -15.81 42.35 5.10
CA THR A 160 -16.71 42.76 6.19
C THR A 160 -16.70 41.73 7.34
N LEU A 161 -16.80 40.45 7.00
CA LEU A 161 -16.76 39.34 7.95
C LEU A 161 -15.42 39.30 8.71
N GLU A 162 -14.30 39.44 8.00
CA GLU A 162 -12.97 39.44 8.63
C GLU A 162 -12.76 40.66 9.54
N ARG A 163 -13.29 41.83 9.17
CA ARG A 163 -13.31 43.01 10.07
C ARG A 163 -14.15 42.77 11.32
N GLN A 164 -15.30 42.13 11.18
CA GLN A 164 -16.15 41.78 12.33
C GLN A 164 -15.45 40.79 13.27
N LYS A 165 -14.85 39.73 12.73
CA LYS A 165 -14.02 38.79 13.51
C LYS A 165 -12.87 39.51 14.21
N GLY A 166 -12.19 40.43 13.51
CA GLY A 166 -11.12 41.26 14.07
C GLY A 166 -11.60 42.11 15.25
N ARG A 167 -12.77 42.76 15.13
CA ARG A 167 -13.38 43.52 16.23
C ARG A 167 -13.71 42.62 17.42
N ILE A 168 -14.34 41.47 17.18
CA ILE A 168 -14.66 40.49 18.23
C ILE A 168 -13.39 40.02 18.93
N HIS A 169 -12.34 39.67 18.17
CA HIS A 169 -11.07 39.24 18.73
C HIS A 169 -10.40 40.34 19.57
N HIS A 170 -10.39 41.57 19.09
CA HIS A 170 -9.89 42.73 19.84
C HIS A 170 -10.64 42.91 21.18
N TRP A 171 -11.98 42.84 21.17
CA TRP A 171 -12.79 42.97 22.39
C TRP A 171 -12.59 41.80 23.36
N ARG A 172 -12.49 40.56 22.85
CA ARG A 172 -12.14 39.39 23.67
C ARG A 172 -10.78 39.55 24.33
N LYS A 173 -9.79 40.08 23.60
CA LYS A 173 -8.46 40.37 24.17
C LYS A 173 -8.54 41.44 25.26
N LYS A 174 -9.30 42.52 25.05
CA LYS A 174 -9.53 43.54 26.09
C LYS A 174 -10.24 42.97 27.33
N GLN A 175 -11.28 42.16 27.15
CA GLN A 175 -11.99 41.50 28.26
C GLN A 175 -11.07 40.56 29.03
N LYS A 176 -10.24 39.78 28.33
CA LYS A 176 -9.24 38.93 28.97
C LYS A 176 -8.27 39.76 29.83
N LEU A 177 -7.70 40.83 29.27
CA LEU A 177 -6.78 41.71 30.01
C LEU A 177 -7.44 42.34 31.23
N LEU A 178 -8.70 42.75 31.13
CA LEU A 178 -9.45 43.26 32.28
C LEU A 178 -9.67 42.17 33.32
N ALA A 179 -10.08 40.97 32.92
CA ALA A 179 -10.28 39.85 33.83
C ALA A 179 -8.97 39.46 34.54
N ASP A 180 -7.86 39.41 33.81
CA ASP A 180 -6.52 39.16 34.34
C ASP A 180 -6.16 40.25 35.38
N ALA A 181 -6.37 41.54 35.07
CA ALA A 181 -6.15 42.64 36.01
C ALA A 181 -7.08 42.60 37.24
N TYR A 182 -8.34 42.18 37.09
CA TYR A 182 -9.25 41.97 38.22
C TYR A 182 -8.78 40.82 39.12
N LEU A 183 -8.31 39.72 38.54
CA LEU A 183 -7.77 38.58 39.31
C LEU A 183 -6.49 38.97 40.05
N GLU A 184 -5.60 39.74 39.43
CA GLU A 184 -4.41 40.30 40.09
C GLU A 184 -4.78 41.25 41.23
N ASN A 185 -5.82 42.08 41.06
CA ASN A 185 -6.32 43.01 42.09
C ASN A 185 -7.17 42.32 43.19
N ASN A 186 -7.78 41.17 42.92
CA ASN A 186 -8.58 40.41 43.89
C ASN A 186 -7.74 39.76 45.00
N ASN A 187 -6.43 39.63 44.80
CA ASN A 187 -5.50 39.35 45.90
C ASN A 187 -5.38 40.54 46.88
N HIS A 188 -6.01 41.69 46.59
CA HIS A 188 -5.92 42.90 47.40
C HIS A 188 -7.23 43.60 47.83
N LYS A 189 -8.44 43.28 47.33
CA LYS A 189 -9.69 43.80 47.95
C LYS A 189 -10.89 42.85 47.84
N ALA A 190 -11.13 42.09 48.90
CA ALA A 190 -12.46 41.57 49.20
C ALA A 190 -13.30 42.70 49.82
N SER A 191 -13.99 43.50 49.02
CA SER A 191 -15.25 44.18 49.42
C SER A 191 -15.83 45.04 48.30
N ASN A 192 -17.10 44.78 48.00
CA ASN A 192 -18.06 45.67 47.35
C ASN A 192 -17.76 46.19 45.93
N ILE A 193 -18.14 45.43 44.90
CA ILE A 193 -18.62 46.06 43.65
C ILE A 193 -19.81 45.26 43.10
N GLN A 194 -20.98 45.90 43.05
CA GLN A 194 -22.21 45.39 42.46
C GLN A 194 -22.03 45.12 40.96
N PHE A 195 -22.34 43.90 40.53
CA PHE A 195 -22.38 43.53 39.12
C PHE A 195 -23.52 44.28 38.41
N PHE A 196 -23.20 45.20 37.51
CA PHE A 196 -24.17 45.74 36.55
C PHE A 196 -24.25 44.83 35.31
N PRO A 197 -25.41 44.23 35.00
CA PRO A 197 -25.57 43.39 33.83
C PRO A 197 -25.99 44.26 32.66
N PHE A 198 -25.03 44.75 31.87
CA PHE A 198 -25.34 45.23 30.53
C PHE A 198 -24.63 44.35 29.51
N SER A 199 -25.34 43.29 29.10
CA SER A 199 -25.08 42.64 27.83
C SER A 199 -25.56 43.58 26.72
N PRO A 200 -24.74 43.93 25.71
CA PRO A 200 -25.24 44.62 24.55
C PRO A 200 -26.13 43.64 23.78
N THR A 201 -27.44 43.87 23.80
CA THR A 201 -28.34 43.32 22.78
C THR A 201 -27.98 43.97 21.46
N PHE A 202 -27.50 43.19 20.49
CA PHE A 202 -27.82 43.21 19.05
C PHE A 202 -27.06 42.08 18.34
#